data_AF-A0A2E0ZAA2-F1
#
_entry.id   AF-A0A2E0ZAA2-F1
#
_cell.length_a   1.000
_cell.length_b   1.000
_cell.length_c   1.000
_cell.angle_alpha   90.00
_cell.angle_beta   90.00
_cell.angle_gamma   90.00
#
_symmetry.space_group_name_H-M   'P 1'
#
loop_
_entity.id
_entity.type
_entity.pdbx_description
1 polymer ?
#
loop_
_entity_poly.entity_id
_entity_poly.type
_entity_poly.pdbx_seq_one_letter_code
_entity_poly.pdbx_strand_id
1 'polypeptide(L)'
;MVLLFSLRCLLPAALMFGIGYAMNWMVDRWETEAATTSEGTAVATNIVASNGDRCWSIMKCDPELRKECPGFKQQMIPCWLAKTQAEGALPDKCLTCPIYEANPALA
;
A
#
# COMPACT_ATOMS: atom_id res chain seq x y z
N MET A 1 47.06 33.24 2.07
CA MET A 1 46.30 32.54 3.12
C MET A 1 44.84 32.27 2.72
N VAL A 2 44.14 33.21 2.07
CA VAL A 2 42.73 33.04 1.68
C VAL A 2 42.50 31.95 0.62
N LEU A 3 43.39 31.83 -0.39
CA LEU A 3 43.29 30.83 -1.47
C LEU A 3 43.30 29.36 -1.00
N LEU A 4 44.08 29.06 0.05
CA LEU A 4 44.13 27.70 0.62
C LEU A 4 42.86 27.38 1.42
N PHE A 5 42.26 28.38 2.06
CA PHE A 5 41.03 28.26 2.83
C PHE A 5 39.82 28.09 1.91
N SER A 6 39.71 28.89 0.85
CA SER A 6 38.64 28.74 -0.13
C SER A 6 38.75 27.42 -0.89
N LEU A 7 39.95 26.97 -1.28
CA LEU A 7 40.15 25.64 -1.88
C LEU A 7 39.71 24.51 -0.93
N ARG A 8 40.00 24.64 0.37
CA ARG A 8 39.57 23.66 1.39
C ARG A 8 38.11 23.75 1.81
N CYS A 9 37.41 24.86 1.55
CA CYS A 9 35.97 24.99 1.80
C CYS A 9 35.13 24.65 0.58
N LEU A 10 35.59 25.00 -0.62
CA LEU A 10 34.90 24.66 -1.88
C LEU A 10 34.94 23.16 -2.15
N LEU A 11 36.04 22.48 -1.83
CA LEU A 11 36.15 21.03 -2.05
C LEU A 11 35.10 20.23 -1.25
N PRO A 12 34.94 20.39 0.08
CA PRO A 12 33.90 19.69 0.83
C PRO A 12 32.49 20.17 0.50
N ALA A 13 32.30 21.45 0.15
CA ALA A 13 31.00 21.95 -0.29
C ALA A 13 30.57 21.30 -1.62
N ALA A 14 31.46 21.28 -2.62
CA ALA A 14 31.20 20.62 -3.89
C ALA A 14 30.94 19.11 -3.72
N LEU A 15 31.64 18.47 -2.77
CA LEU A 15 31.45 17.05 -2.46
C LEU A 15 30.06 16.79 -1.85
N MET A 16 29.63 17.63 -0.89
CA MET A 16 28.26 17.59 -0.33
C MET A 16 27.19 17.78 -1.42
N PHE A 17 27.36 18.78 -2.28
CA PHE A 17 26.44 19.01 -3.39
C PHE A 17 26.43 17.85 -4.39
N GLY A 18 27.60 17.26 -4.68
CA GLY A 18 27.71 16.10 -5.56
C GLY A 18 26.98 14.87 -5.02
N ILE A 19 27.08 14.59 -3.72
CA ILE A 19 26.36 13.49 -3.08
C ILE A 19 24.84 13.73 -3.14
N GLY A 20 24.38 14.93 -2.80
CA GLY A 20 22.96 15.27 -2.87
C GLY A 20 22.41 15.17 -4.29
N TYR A 21 23.18 15.64 -5.28
CA TYR A 21 22.82 15.54 -6.69
C TYR A 21 22.75 14.09 -7.18
N ALA A 22 23.69 13.24 -6.76
CA ALA A 22 23.67 11.81 -7.09
C ALA A 22 22.45 11.10 -6.50
N MET A 23 22.04 11.46 -5.27
CA MET A 23 20.81 10.93 -4.67
C MET A 23 19.56 11.36 -5.46
N ASN A 24 19.44 12.64 -5.84
CA ASN A 24 18.30 13.12 -6.62
C ASN A 24 18.23 12.46 -8.00
N TRP A 25 19.38 12.26 -8.65
CA TRP A 25 19.46 11.62 -9.96
C TRP A 25 18.99 10.16 -9.95
N MET A 26 19.28 9.40 -8.88
CA MET A 26 18.78 8.03 -8.73
C MET A 26 17.27 7.99 -8.46
N VAL A 27 16.76 8.95 -7.68
CA VAL A 27 15.31 9.08 -7.42
C VAL A 27 14.56 9.40 -8.71
N ASP A 28 15.02 10.38 -9.50
CA ASP A 28 14.41 10.73 -10.79
C ASP A 28 14.34 9.50 -11.72
N ARG A 29 15.40 8.67 -11.72
CA ARG A 29 15.41 7.43 -12.51
C ARG A 29 14.31 6.46 -12.07
N TRP A 30 14.12 6.27 -10.76
CA TRP A 30 13.09 5.37 -10.25
C TRP A 30 11.67 5.89 -10.47
N GLU A 31 11.45 7.21 -10.49
CA GLU A 31 10.15 7.79 -10.84
C GLU A 31 9.77 7.55 -12.30
N THR A 32 10.74 7.55 -13.23
CA THR A 32 10.46 7.21 -14.63
C THR A 32 10.09 5.74 -14.84
N GLU A 33 10.60 4.84 -13.99
CA GLU A 33 10.23 3.42 -13.95
C GLU A 33 8.87 3.24 -13.25
N ALA A 34 8.58 4.02 -12.21
CA ALA A 34 7.29 4.06 -11.49
C ALA A 34 6.15 4.71 -12.30
N ALA A 35 6.43 5.48 -13.35
CA ALA A 35 5.38 5.90 -14.29
C ALA A 35 4.78 4.70 -15.05
N THR A 36 5.50 3.58 -15.16
CA THR A 36 4.97 2.31 -15.70
C THR A 36 4.44 1.35 -14.64
N THR A 37 4.79 1.56 -13.36
CA THR A 37 4.26 0.83 -12.20
C THR A 37 4.04 1.86 -11.09
N SER A 38 2.91 2.57 -11.16
CA SER A 38 2.51 3.50 -10.12
C SER A 38 2.38 2.75 -8.81
N GLU A 39 3.29 2.95 -7.85
CA GLU A 39 3.05 2.70 -6.42
C GLU A 39 4.23 3.13 -5.54
N GLY A 40 4.71 4.35 -5.76
CA GLY A 40 5.52 5.07 -4.79
C GLY A 40 4.83 6.36 -4.40
N THR A 41 3.80 6.32 -3.53
CA THR A 41 3.41 7.43 -2.65
C THR A 41 2.23 7.06 -1.75
N ALA A 42 2.39 7.43 -0.48
CA ALA A 42 1.41 7.52 0.59
C ALA A 42 0.99 6.19 1.25
N VAL A 43 1.37 6.10 2.52
CA VAL A 43 0.50 5.60 3.60
C VAL A 43 -0.76 6.49 3.63
N ALA A 44 -1.55 6.44 2.58
CA ALA A 44 -2.97 6.63 2.71
C ALA A 44 -3.45 5.26 3.20
N THR A 45 -4.04 5.26 4.37
CA THR A 45 -5.08 4.29 4.73
C THR A 45 -6.20 4.46 3.69
N ASN A 46 -5.94 4.11 2.43
CA ASN A 46 -6.93 3.76 1.44
C ASN A 46 -7.41 2.39 1.86
N ILE A 47 -8.15 2.39 2.97
CA ILE A 47 -9.33 1.58 3.04
C ILE A 47 -10.15 2.08 1.87
N VAL A 48 -9.93 1.47 0.71
CA VAL A 48 -10.87 1.53 -0.39
C VAL A 48 -12.12 0.92 0.24
N ALA A 49 -13.04 1.79 0.67
CA ALA A 49 -14.39 1.38 0.99
C ALA A 49 -14.82 0.57 -0.23
N SER A 50 -14.92 -0.75 -0.03
CA SER A 50 -15.23 -1.70 -1.08
C SER A 50 -16.65 -1.42 -1.52
N ASN A 51 -16.78 -0.44 -2.43
CA ASN A 51 -17.94 -0.20 -3.27
C ASN A 51 -17.99 -1.24 -4.41
N GLY A 52 -17.01 -2.14 -4.50
CA GLY A 52 -17.12 -3.39 -5.23
C GLY A 52 -18.09 -4.34 -4.54
N ASP A 53 -18.72 -5.20 -5.33
CA ASP A 53 -19.73 -6.15 -4.88
C ASP A 53 -19.31 -6.87 -3.60
N ARG A 54 -20.08 -6.65 -2.54
CA ARG A 54 -19.75 -7.21 -1.23
C ARG A 54 -19.88 -8.74 -1.26
N CYS A 55 -19.05 -9.45 -0.52
CA CYS A 55 -18.98 -10.92 -0.55
C CYS A 55 -20.36 -11.61 -0.41
N TRP A 56 -21.25 -11.09 0.44
CA TRP A 56 -22.60 -11.67 0.57
C TRP A 56 -23.50 -11.49 -0.65
N SER A 57 -23.23 -10.49 -1.51
CA SER A 57 -23.93 -10.25 -2.77
C SER A 57 -23.50 -11.29 -3.81
N ILE A 58 -22.19 -11.55 -3.89
CA ILE A 58 -21.58 -12.52 -4.81
C ILE A 58 -21.91 -13.95 -4.39
N MET A 59 -21.71 -14.26 -3.11
CA MET A 59 -21.97 -15.59 -2.53
C MET A 59 -23.45 -15.85 -2.24
N LYS A 60 -24.34 -14.88 -2.54
CA LYS A 60 -25.79 -14.95 -2.31
C LYS A 60 -26.15 -15.47 -0.91
N CYS A 61 -25.44 -15.01 0.13
CA CYS A 61 -25.65 -15.48 1.49
C CYS A 61 -27.07 -15.16 1.97
N ASP A 62 -27.67 -16.02 2.79
CA ASP A 62 -28.98 -15.80 3.41
C ASP A 62 -28.99 -14.54 4.31
N PRO A 63 -30.07 -13.73 4.33
CA PRO A 63 -30.17 -12.55 5.20
C PRO A 63 -29.97 -12.84 6.69
N GLU A 64 -30.27 -14.04 7.19
CA GLU A 64 -30.01 -14.39 8.60
C GLU A 64 -28.51 -14.53 8.87
N LEU A 65 -27.79 -15.26 8.00
CA LEU A 65 -26.34 -15.44 8.08
C LEU A 65 -25.59 -14.10 7.90
N ARG A 66 -26.16 -13.14 7.17
CA ARG A 66 -25.57 -11.80 6.99
C ARG A 66 -25.52 -11.01 8.28
N LYS A 67 -26.55 -11.09 9.15
CA LYS A 67 -26.59 -10.32 10.40
C LYS A 67 -25.48 -10.73 11.37
N GLU A 68 -25.07 -11.99 11.32
CA GLU A 68 -24.02 -12.54 12.17
C GLU A 68 -22.62 -12.38 11.57
N CYS A 69 -22.52 -12.19 10.25
CA CYS A 69 -21.26 -12.10 9.54
C CYS A 69 -20.41 -10.88 9.96
N PRO A 70 -19.15 -11.08 10.40
CA PRO A 70 -18.22 -10.00 10.73
C PRO A 70 -18.01 -9.02 9.57
N GLY A 71 -17.90 -9.54 8.34
CA GLY A 71 -17.74 -8.72 7.14
C GLY A 71 -18.96 -7.86 6.80
N PHE A 72 -20.16 -8.23 7.27
CA PHE A 72 -21.35 -7.39 7.12
C PHE A 72 -21.40 -6.28 8.16
N LYS A 73 -20.98 -6.59 9.40
CA LYS A 73 -20.91 -5.63 10.51
C LYS A 73 -19.81 -4.58 10.28
N GLN A 74 -18.68 -4.97 9.71
CA GLN A 74 -17.52 -4.11 9.50
C GLN A 74 -17.35 -3.77 8.02
N GLN A 75 -18.16 -2.82 7.54
CA GLN A 75 -18.16 -2.39 6.13
C GLN A 75 -16.98 -1.48 5.77
N MET A 76 -16.23 -1.03 6.79
CA MET A 76 -15.03 -0.21 6.64
C MET A 76 -13.78 -1.06 6.40
N ILE A 77 -13.88 -2.38 6.29
CA ILE A 77 -12.74 -3.22 5.95
C ILE A 77 -13.20 -4.33 5.00
N PRO A 78 -12.28 -4.91 4.20
CA PRO A 78 -12.64 -6.03 3.34
C PRO A 78 -13.17 -7.21 4.15
N CYS A 79 -14.12 -7.94 3.57
CA CYS A 79 -14.87 -8.99 4.26
C CYS A 79 -13.99 -10.14 4.78
N TRP A 80 -12.90 -10.44 4.07
CA TRP A 80 -11.97 -11.49 4.46
C TRP A 80 -11.14 -11.05 5.68
N LEU A 81 -10.78 -9.76 5.77
CA LEU A 81 -10.08 -9.19 6.94
C LEU A 81 -10.99 -9.13 8.18
N ALA A 82 -12.27 -8.80 7.99
CA ALA A 82 -13.24 -8.86 9.08
C ALA A 82 -13.43 -10.29 9.61
N LYS A 83 -13.42 -11.29 8.72
CA LYS A 83 -13.50 -12.70 9.11
C LYS A 83 -12.23 -13.20 9.77
N THR A 84 -11.04 -12.84 9.28
CA THR A 84 -9.76 -13.22 9.93
C THR A 84 -9.65 -12.63 11.32
N GLN A 85 -10.09 -11.38 11.53
CA GLN A 85 -10.11 -10.77 12.86
C GLN A 85 -11.08 -11.46 13.83
N ALA A 86 -12.21 -11.95 13.33
CA ALA A 86 -13.22 -12.61 14.17
C ALA A 86 -12.91 -14.09 14.44
N GLU A 87 -12.37 -14.81 13.45
CA GLU A 87 -12.11 -16.25 13.50
C GLU A 87 -10.65 -16.58 13.85
N GLY A 88 -9.75 -15.59 13.83
CA GLY A 88 -8.31 -15.73 14.08
C GLY A 88 -7.52 -16.32 12.90
N ALA A 89 -8.20 -16.80 11.87
CA ALA A 89 -7.61 -17.37 10.65
C ALA A 89 -8.47 -17.05 9.43
N LEU A 90 -7.86 -17.11 8.25
CA LEU A 90 -8.59 -16.92 6.99
C LEU A 90 -9.34 -18.23 6.66
N PRO A 91 -10.67 -18.20 6.48
CA PRO A 91 -11.42 -19.38 6.10
C PRO A 91 -11.03 -19.84 4.70
N ASP A 92 -11.01 -21.15 4.45
CA ASP A 92 -10.65 -21.72 3.13
C ASP A 92 -11.51 -21.16 1.99
N LYS A 93 -12.78 -20.85 2.29
CA LYS A 93 -13.73 -20.27 1.34
C LYS A 93 -13.31 -18.89 0.84
N CYS A 94 -12.49 -18.17 1.61
CA CYS A 94 -11.97 -16.87 1.22
C CYS A 94 -10.75 -16.99 0.29
N LEU A 95 -9.99 -18.09 0.36
CA LEU A 95 -8.83 -18.31 -0.52
C LEU A 95 -9.22 -18.42 -2.00
N THR A 96 -10.41 -18.95 -2.29
CA THR A 96 -10.95 -19.09 -3.65
C THR A 96 -11.94 -17.98 -4.02
N CYS A 97 -12.00 -16.90 -3.23
CA CYS A 97 -12.97 -15.83 -3.45
C CYS A 97 -12.41 -14.81 -4.44
N PRO A 98 -13.14 -14.42 -5.51
CA PRO A 98 -12.67 -13.41 -6.46
C PRO A 98 -12.34 -12.06 -5.82
N ILE A 99 -13.02 -11.72 -4.71
CA ILE A 99 -12.75 -10.49 -3.94
C ILE A 99 -11.38 -10.56 -3.25
N TYR A 100 -10.99 -11.74 -2.78
CA TYR A 100 -9.68 -11.95 -2.15
C TYR A 100 -8.57 -11.99 -3.21
N GLU A 101 -8.78 -12.71 -4.31
CA GLU A 101 -7.81 -12.77 -5.43
C GLU A 101 -7.53 -11.40 -6.06
N ALA A 102 -8.53 -10.52 -6.10
CA ALA A 102 -8.36 -9.16 -6.59
C ALA A 102 -7.54 -8.26 -5.64
N ASN A 103 -7.42 -8.62 -4.36
CA ASN A 103 -6.72 -7.78 -3.39
C ASN A 103 -6.14 -8.57 -2.19
N PRO A 104 -5.20 -9.51 -2.41
CA PRO A 104 -4.63 -10.35 -1.35
C PRO A 104 -3.55 -9.64 -0.52
N ALA A 105 -2.99 -8.54 -1.03
CA ALA A 105 -1.85 -7.83 -0.41
C ALA A 105 -2.19 -7.05 0.87
N LEU A 106 -3.49 -6.95 1.22
CA LEU A 106 -3.94 -6.31 2.45
C LEU A 106 -4.00 -7.30 3.63
N ALA A 107 -3.72 -8.60 3.41
CA ALA A 107 -3.90 -9.71 4.35
C ALA A 107 -2.77 -9.93 5.34
#